data_AF-A0A7C2KHQ3-F1
#
_entry.id   AF-A0A7C2KHQ3-F1
#
_cell.length_a   1.000
_cell.length_b   1.000
_cell.length_c   1.000
_cell.angle_alpha   90.00
_cell.angle_beta   90.00
_cell.angle_gamma   90.00
#
_symmetry.space_group_name_H-M   'P 1'
#
loop_
_entity.id
_entity.type
_entity.pdbx_description
1 polymer ?
#
loop_
_entity_poly.entity_id
_entity_poly.type
_entity_poly.pdbx_seq_one_letter_code
_entity_poly.pdbx_strand_id
1 'polypeptide(L)'
;ETYQSINEISKEYNVELKVCTGGEIARQKVKEFKPTAIIGVACERDLVSGIKDVGGKISVLGIPNIRPDGPCKNTYIHIDDLRKSIQFYLS
;
A
#
# COMPACT_ATOMS: atom_id res chain seq x y z
N GLU A 1 4.90 -9.77 9.42
CA GLU A 1 3.77 -9.80 10.37
C GLU A 1 2.45 -10.03 9.65
N THR A 2 1.39 -10.39 10.38
CA THR A 2 0.07 -10.81 9.86
C THR A 2 -0.85 -9.61 9.62
N TYR A 3 -1.87 -9.77 8.77
CA TYR A 3 -2.93 -8.79 8.44
C TYR A 3 -3.53 -8.02 9.64
N GLN A 4 -3.59 -8.65 10.81
CA GLN A 4 -4.14 -8.07 12.02
C GLN A 4 -3.35 -6.84 12.50
N SER A 5 -2.02 -6.88 12.45
CA SER A 5 -1.15 -5.74 12.81
C SER A 5 -1.39 -4.51 11.91
N ILE A 6 -1.66 -4.73 10.62
CA ILE A 6 -1.87 -3.65 9.64
C ILE A 6 -3.17 -2.89 9.95
N ASN A 7 -4.23 -3.62 10.30
CA ASN A 7 -5.52 -3.03 10.63
C ASN A 7 -5.46 -2.18 11.91
N GLU A 8 -4.70 -2.60 12.92
CA GLU A 8 -4.50 -1.83 14.15
C GLU A 8 -3.78 -0.51 13.87
N ILE A 9 -2.69 -0.53 13.10
CA ILE A 9 -1.98 0.68 12.68
C ILE A 9 -2.88 1.60 11.87
N SER A 10 -3.69 1.03 10.98
CA SER A 10 -4.59 1.84 10.15
C SER A 10 -5.59 2.62 11.00
N LYS A 11 -6.10 2.01 12.07
CA LYS A 11 -6.97 2.68 13.05
C LYS A 11 -6.22 3.69 13.90
N GLU A 12 -5.01 3.35 14.36
CA GLU A 12 -4.15 4.22 15.18
C GLU A 12 -3.89 5.57 14.48
N TYR A 13 -3.56 5.51 13.19
CA TYR A 13 -3.26 6.70 12.38
C TYR A 13 -4.47 7.26 11.61
N ASN A 14 -5.67 6.70 11.82
CA ASN A 14 -6.90 7.05 11.10
C ASN A 14 -6.73 7.09 9.57
N VAL A 15 -6.06 6.08 9.02
CA VAL A 15 -5.84 5.89 7.57
C VAL A 15 -6.75 4.79 7.03
N GLU A 16 -7.29 5.00 5.83
CA GLU A 16 -8.17 4.02 5.18
C GLU A 16 -7.34 2.85 4.60
N LEU A 17 -7.58 1.63 5.10
CA LEU A 17 -6.93 0.42 4.61
C LEU A 17 -7.84 -0.32 3.63
N LYS A 18 -7.35 -0.56 2.40
CA LYS A 18 -8.00 -1.42 1.41
C LYS A 18 -7.04 -2.46 0.86
N VAL A 19 -7.44 -3.73 0.98
CA VAL A 19 -6.74 -4.84 0.34
C VAL A 19 -7.41 -5.16 -1.00
N CYS A 20 -6.60 -5.19 -2.05
CA CYS A 20 -7.04 -5.42 -3.42
C CYS A 20 -6.33 -6.65 -3.97
N THR A 21 -7.05 -7.51 -4.69
CA THR A 21 -6.49 -8.71 -5.34
C THR A 21 -5.83 -8.42 -6.70
N GLY A 22 -5.65 -7.14 -7.05
CA GLY A 22 -4.99 -6.71 -8.28
C GLY A 22 -4.98 -5.19 -8.46
N GLY A 23 -4.15 -4.71 -9.39
CA GLY A 23 -3.96 -3.28 -9.66
C GLY A 23 -5.21 -2.58 -10.24
N GLU A 24 -6.08 -3.31 -10.93
CA GLU A 24 -7.31 -2.73 -11.48
C GLU A 24 -8.29 -2.30 -10.38
N ILE A 25 -8.53 -3.18 -9.40
CA ILE A 25 -9.39 -2.88 -8.25
C ILE A 25 -8.77 -1.72 -7.44
N ALA A 26 -7.45 -1.72 -7.27
CA ALA A 26 -6.76 -0.62 -6.60
C ALA A 26 -7.01 0.73 -7.32
N ARG A 27 -6.90 0.78 -8.65
CA ARG A 27 -7.18 2.00 -9.43
C ARG A 27 -8.63 2.46 -9.34
N GLN A 28 -9.59 1.53 -9.32
CA GLN A 28 -11.00 1.88 -9.10
C GLN A 28 -11.20 2.52 -7.72
N LYS A 29 -10.62 1.92 -6.67
CA LYS A 29 -10.70 2.47 -5.31
C LYS A 29 -10.07 3.85 -5.20
N VAL A 30 -8.92 4.09 -5.85
CA VAL A 30 -8.30 5.43 -5.89
C VAL A 30 -9.24 6.46 -6.50
N LYS A 31 -9.96 6.11 -7.58
CA LYS A 31 -10.92 7.02 -8.22
C LYS A 31 -12.17 7.28 -7.36
N GLU A 32 -12.63 6.26 -6.62
CA GLU A 32 -13.77 6.36 -5.71
C GLU A 32 -13.45 7.19 -4.46
N PHE A 33 -12.36 6.86 -3.77
CA PHE A 33 -11.97 7.48 -2.51
C PHE A 33 -11.29 8.84 -2.70
N LYS A 34 -10.70 9.11 -3.87
CA LYS A 34 -9.94 10.34 -4.17
C LYS A 34 -8.98 10.72 -3.04
N PRO A 35 -8.06 9.83 -2.64
CA PRO A 35 -7.16 10.09 -1.54
C PRO A 35 -6.17 11.21 -1.88
N THR A 36 -5.67 11.89 -0.85
CA THR A 36 -4.61 12.91 -0.98
C THR A 36 -3.23 12.28 -1.23
N ALA A 37 -2.99 11.10 -0.67
CA ALA A 37 -1.79 10.30 -0.83
C ALA A 37 -2.11 8.80 -0.79
N ILE A 38 -1.27 7.99 -1.41
CA ILE A 38 -1.41 6.52 -1.47
C ILE A 38 -0.13 5.87 -0.94
N ILE A 39 -0.29 4.86 -0.08
CA ILE A 39 0.78 3.93 0.28
C ILE A 39 0.47 2.60 -0.39
N GLY A 40 1.24 2.26 -1.43
CA GLY A 40 1.08 1.02 -2.18
C GLY A 40 1.98 -0.07 -1.63
N VAL A 41 1.40 -1.24 -1.32
CA VAL A 41 2.14 -2.43 -0.89
C VAL A 41 1.95 -3.52 -1.95
N ALA A 42 2.99 -3.82 -2.71
CA ALA A 42 2.95 -4.85 -3.76
C ALA A 42 4.37 -5.29 -4.15
N CYS A 43 4.54 -6.12 -5.18
CA CYS A 43 5.87 -6.26 -5.77
C CYS A 43 6.27 -5.00 -6.51
N GLU A 44 7.57 -4.88 -6.72
CA GLU A 44 8.23 -3.84 -7.50
C GLU A 44 7.57 -3.65 -8.87
N ARG A 45 7.22 -4.75 -9.56
CA ARG A 45 6.56 -4.68 -10.88
C ARG A 45 5.20 -3.98 -10.81
N ASP A 46 4.37 -4.36 -9.84
CA ASP A 46 3.04 -3.79 -9.66
C ASP A 46 3.12 -2.36 -9.11
N LEU A 47 4.09 -2.08 -8.23
CA LEU A 47 4.37 -0.73 -7.73
C LEU A 47 4.76 0.20 -8.86
N VAL A 48 5.71 -0.20 -9.73
CA VAL A 48 6.12 0.62 -10.88
C VAL A 48 4.95 0.88 -11.81
N SER A 49 4.13 -0.14 -12.10
CA SER A 49 2.94 0.01 -12.94
C SER A 49 1.92 0.96 -12.30
N GLY A 50 1.58 0.73 -11.03
CA GLY A 50 0.62 1.55 -10.29
C GLY A 50 1.07 3.01 -10.14
N ILE A 51 2.33 3.24 -9.76
CA ILE A 51 2.90 4.59 -9.62
C ILE A 51 2.88 5.33 -10.96
N LYS A 52 3.18 4.67 -12.09
CA LYS A 52 3.05 5.31 -13.41
C LYS A 52 1.61 5.71 -13.73
N ASP A 53 0.64 4.89 -13.35
CA ASP A 53 -0.77 5.13 -13.65
C ASP A 53 -1.37 6.28 -12.82
N VAL A 54 -1.01 6.40 -11.54
CA VAL A 54 -1.62 7.37 -10.61
C VAL A 54 -0.69 8.50 -10.15
N GLY A 55 0.62 8.30 -10.22
CA GLY A 55 1.64 9.20 -9.66
C GLY A 55 1.71 10.58 -10.31
N GLY A 56 1.14 10.76 -11.51
CA GLY A 56 1.00 12.07 -12.12
C GLY A 56 -0.10 12.96 -11.49
N LYS A 57 -0.93 12.41 -10.59
CA LYS A 57 -2.08 13.11 -9.99
C LYS A 57 -2.12 13.04 -8.47
N ILE A 58 -1.60 11.98 -7.88
CA ILE A 58 -1.65 11.72 -6.44
C ILE A 58 -0.26 11.26 -6.00
N SER A 59 0.21 11.74 -4.84
CA SER A 59 1.48 11.27 -4.28
C SER A 59 1.38 9.79 -3.93
N VAL A 60 2.34 8.98 -4.35
CA VAL A 60 2.37 7.55 -4.09
C VAL A 60 3.70 7.13 -3.50
N LEU A 61 3.65 6.46 -2.35
CA LEU A 61 4.80 5.81 -1.73
C LEU A 61 4.66 4.30 -1.89
N GLY A 62 5.66 3.65 -2.47
CA GLY A 62 5.67 2.21 -2.71
C GLY A 62 6.50 1.47 -1.67
N ILE A 63 5.91 0.47 -1.00
CA ILE A 63 6.59 -0.45 -0.10
C ILE A 63 6.64 -1.83 -0.79
N PRO A 64 7.82 -2.29 -1.23
CA PRO A 64 7.94 -3.61 -1.84
C PRO A 64 7.67 -4.71 -0.80
N ASN A 65 6.88 -5.71 -1.16
CA ASN A 65 6.64 -6.86 -0.30
C ASN A 65 7.68 -7.96 -0.51
N ILE A 66 8.02 -8.68 0.57
CA ILE A 66 8.97 -9.79 0.52
C ILE A 66 8.22 -11.08 0.18
N ARG A 67 8.80 -11.87 -0.73
CA ARG A 67 8.23 -13.11 -1.28
C ARG A 67 9.15 -14.31 -1.00
N PRO A 68 9.18 -14.83 0.24
CA PRO A 68 10.05 -15.96 0.57
C PRO A 68 9.58 -17.28 -0.07
N ASP A 69 8.28 -17.49 -0.25
CA ASP A 69 7.69 -18.78 -0.68
C ASP A 69 7.15 -18.79 -2.13
N GLY A 70 7.58 -17.87 -2.99
CA GLY A 70 7.11 -17.76 -4.38
C GLY A 70 5.92 -16.79 -4.56
N PRO A 71 5.31 -16.73 -5.76
CA PRO A 71 4.39 -15.66 -6.12
C PRO A 71 3.07 -15.77 -5.36
N CYS A 72 2.83 -14.82 -4.47
CA CYS A 72 1.57 -14.56 -3.77
C CYS A 72 1.14 -15.60 -2.70
N LYS A 73 2.06 -16.43 -2.19
CA LYS A 73 1.89 -17.13 -0.90
C LYS A 73 2.79 -16.47 0.15
N ASN A 74 2.24 -16.16 1.31
CA ASN A 74 2.96 -15.61 2.47
C ASN A 74 3.78 -14.36 2.13
N THR A 75 3.10 -13.27 1.74
CA THR A 75 3.78 -11.99 1.56
C THR A 75 3.94 -11.30 2.90
N TYR A 76 5.17 -10.86 3.18
CA TYR A 76 5.52 -10.17 4.40
C TYR A 76 5.80 -8.71 4.09
N ILE A 77 5.34 -7.84 4.98
CA ILE A 77 5.81 -6.46 5.06
C ILE A 77 6.49 -6.24 6.40
N HIS A 78 7.50 -5.39 6.39
CA HIS A 78 8.04 -4.82 7.61
C HIS A 78 7.08 -3.72 8.06
N ILE A 79 6.48 -3.92 9.23
CA ILE A 79 5.52 -2.98 9.81
C ILE A 79 6.17 -1.62 10.08
N ASP A 80 7.46 -1.60 10.40
CA ASP A 80 8.22 -0.38 10.57
C ASP A 80 8.27 0.46 9.29
N ASP A 81 8.35 -0.17 8.12
CA ASP A 81 8.31 0.54 6.84
C ASP A 81 6.93 1.15 6.58
N LEU A 82 5.86 0.43 6.97
CA LEU A 82 4.50 0.97 6.90
C LEU A 82 4.32 2.16 7.85
N ARG A 83 4.77 2.05 9.11
CA ARG A 83 4.70 3.15 10.09
C ARG A 83 5.47 4.38 9.62
N LYS A 84 6.71 4.20 9.15
CA LYS A 84 7.53 5.30 8.60
C LYS A 84 6.83 5.95 7.40
N SER A 85 6.23 5.16 6.53
CA SER A 85 5.50 5.65 5.35
C SER A 85 4.27 6.48 5.72
N ILE A 86 3.53 6.06 6.75
CA ILE A 86 2.39 6.83 7.26
C ILE A 86 2.87 8.12 7.91
N GLN A 87 3.90 8.05 8.77
CA GLN A 87 4.47 9.22 9.44
C GLN A 87 5.00 10.24 8.45
N PHE A 88 5.64 9.81 7.36
CA PHE A 88 6.13 10.68 6.29
C PHE A 88 5.03 11.56 5.69
N TYR A 89 3.79 11.08 5.62
CA TYR A 89 2.65 11.86 5.09
C TYR A 89 1.90 12.66 6.16
N LEU A 90 2.06 12.32 7.44
CA LEU A 90 1.37 13.00 8.55
C LEU A 90 2.24 14.06 9.25
N SER A 91 3.56 14.01 9.06
CA SER A 91 4.52 15.04 9.52
C SER A 91 4.50 16.28 8.65
#